data_AF-A0A6B2D9J9-F1
#
_entry.id   AF-A0A6B2D9J9-F1
#
_cell.length_a   1.000
_cell.length_b   1.000
_cell.length_c   1.000
_cell.angle_alpha   90.00
_cell.angle_beta   90.00
_cell.angle_gamma   90.00
#
_symmetry.space_group_name_H-M   'P 1'
#
loop_
_entity.id
_entity.type
_entity.pdbx_description
1 polymer ?
#
loop_
_entity_poly.entity_id
_entity_poly.type
_entity_poly.pdbx_seq_one_letter_code
_entity_poly.pdbx_strand_id
1 'polypeptide(L)'
;MLLFTMCAGMFLVQLDVTVVNVALPTLGTDLHADLAAQQWVVDGYTVVLAAFLLTGGALGDVFGHRRVVLTGFGLFGAASAACGLAATAPVLVAARAGQGLGAALL
;
A
#
# COMPACT_ATOMS: atom_id res chain seq x y z
N MET A 1 23.96 5.79 -3.14
CA MET A 1 23.00 4.98 -3.92
C MET A 1 21.79 4.55 -3.10
N LEU A 2 21.96 3.96 -1.91
CA LEU A 2 20.83 3.58 -1.02
C LEU A 2 19.84 4.72 -0.70
N LEU A 3 20.35 5.95 -0.44
CA LEU A 3 19.48 7.12 -0.21
C LEU A 3 18.58 7.43 -1.40
N PHE A 4 19.10 7.31 -2.62
CA PHE A 4 18.33 7.56 -3.83
C PHE A 4 17.21 6.52 -4.00
N THR A 5 17.51 5.25 -3.74
CA THR A 5 16.52 4.16 -3.80
C THR A 5 15.42 4.33 -2.74
N MET A 6 15.79 4.77 -1.53
CA MET A 6 14.85 5.06 -0.45
C MET A 6 13.97 6.28 -0.78
N CYS A 7 14.56 7.39 -1.23
CA CYS A 7 13.81 8.59 -1.63
C CYS A 7 12.86 8.32 -2.81
N ALA A 8 13.32 7.57 -3.83
CA ALA A 8 12.48 7.19 -4.96
C ALA A 8 11.33 6.26 -4.54
N GLY A 9 11.58 5.33 -3.62
CA GLY A 9 10.56 4.47 -3.01
C GLY A 9 9.49 5.28 -2.29
N MET A 10 9.91 6.19 -1.40
CA MET A 10 9.00 7.05 -0.64
C MET A 10 8.16 7.95 -1.56
N PHE A 11 8.78 8.49 -2.62
CA PHE A 11 8.09 9.31 -3.61
C PHE A 11 7.01 8.52 -4.36
N LEU A 12 7.33 7.29 -4.79
CA LEU A 12 6.36 6.41 -5.47
C LEU A 12 5.19 6.02 -4.56
N VAL A 13 5.47 5.70 -3.29
CA VAL A 13 4.44 5.40 -2.28
C VAL A 13 3.52 6.60 -2.10
N GLN A 14 4.09 7.80 -2.02
CA GLN A 14 3.30 8.99 -1.77
C GLN A 14 2.44 9.38 -2.98
N LEU A 15 2.98 9.22 -4.19
CA LEU A 15 2.23 9.37 -5.44
C LEU A 15 1.05 8.40 -5.53
N ASP A 16 1.25 7.13 -5.19
CA ASP A 16 0.20 6.10 -5.23
C ASP A 16 -0.98 6.45 -4.32
N VAL A 17 -0.71 6.90 -3.10
CA VAL A 17 -1.74 7.34 -2.15
C VAL A 17 -2.49 8.56 -2.67
N THR A 18 -1.79 9.55 -3.25
CA THR A 18 -2.42 10.77 -3.77
C THR A 18 -3.25 10.48 -5.02
N VAL A 19 -2.74 9.67 -5.95
CA VAL A 19 -3.43 9.31 -7.19
C VAL A 19 -4.74 8.58 -6.88
N VAL A 20 -4.73 7.63 -5.93
CA VAL A 20 -5.97 6.93 -5.57
C VAL A 20 -6.94 7.83 -4.83
N ASN A 21 -6.50 8.75 -3.96
CA ASN A 21 -7.41 9.73 -3.34
C ASN A 21 -8.05 10.67 -4.37
N VAL A 22 -7.36 10.99 -5.46
CA VAL A 22 -7.90 11.80 -6.56
C VAL A 22 -8.82 10.98 -7.47
N ALA A 23 -8.49 9.73 -7.74
CA ALA A 23 -9.28 8.83 -8.59
C ALA A 23 -10.47 8.20 -7.83
N LEU A 24 -10.47 8.25 -6.51
CA LEU A 24 -11.47 7.66 -5.62
C LEU A 24 -12.91 8.02 -5.99
N PRO A 25 -13.30 9.30 -6.23
CA PRO A 25 -14.64 9.64 -6.67
C PRO A 25 -15.02 9.01 -8.03
N THR A 26 -14.07 8.94 -8.97
CA THR A 26 -14.28 8.30 -10.29
C THR A 26 -14.38 6.78 -10.19
N LEU A 27 -13.57 6.16 -9.33
CA LEU A 27 -13.67 4.73 -8.99
C LEU A 27 -14.99 4.42 -8.27
N GLY A 28 -15.50 5.34 -7.45
CA GLY A 28 -16.81 5.22 -6.81
C GLY A 28 -17.95 5.16 -7.81
N THR A 29 -17.90 6.02 -8.84
CA THR A 29 -18.88 6.01 -9.94
C THR A 29 -18.74 4.82 -10.88
N ASP A 30 -17.51 4.41 -11.22
CA ASP A 30 -17.27 3.30 -12.16
C ASP A 30 -17.51 1.91 -11.53
N LEU A 31 -17.18 1.73 -10.25
CA LEU A 31 -17.37 0.45 -9.52
C LEU A 31 -18.70 0.39 -8.76
N HIS A 32 -19.56 1.41 -8.83
CA HIS A 32 -20.74 1.55 -7.95
C HIS A 32 -20.38 1.38 -6.46
N ALA A 33 -19.20 1.85 -6.07
CA ALA A 33 -18.70 1.68 -4.72
C ALA A 33 -19.34 2.72 -3.80
N ASP A 34 -20.06 2.25 -2.79
CA ASP A 34 -20.66 3.12 -1.77
C ASP A 34 -19.59 3.91 -0.99
N LEU A 35 -19.97 5.03 -0.38
CA LEU A 35 -19.06 5.90 0.37
C LEU A 35 -18.25 5.12 1.43
N ALA A 36 -18.88 4.12 2.06
CA ALA A 36 -18.22 3.24 3.03
C ALA A 36 -17.05 2.45 2.39
N ALA A 37 -17.21 1.97 1.16
CA ALA A 37 -16.15 1.25 0.46
C ALA A 37 -14.98 2.19 0.08
N GLN A 38 -15.29 3.44 -0.28
CA GLN A 38 -14.27 4.46 -0.54
C GLN A 38 -13.44 4.80 0.70
N GLN A 39 -14.05 4.91 1.88
CA GLN A 39 -13.33 5.10 3.14
C GLN A 39 -12.41 3.91 3.45
N TRP A 40 -12.91 2.69 3.26
CA TRP A 40 -12.12 1.48 3.49
C TRP A 40 -10.91 1.32 2.56
N VAL A 41 -10.91 1.95 1.38
CA VAL A 41 -9.73 1.98 0.49
C VAL A 41 -8.56 2.72 1.15
N VAL A 42 -8.85 3.82 1.87
CA VAL A 42 -7.84 4.64 2.56
C VAL A 42 -7.54 4.07 3.95
N ASP A 43 -8.58 3.72 4.71
CA ASP A 43 -8.45 3.19 6.06
C ASP A 43 -7.82 1.79 6.05
N GLY A 44 -8.15 0.94 5.08
CA GLY A 44 -7.59 -0.40 4.97
C GLY A 44 -6.06 -0.40 4.78
N TYR A 45 -5.53 0.58 4.05
CA TYR A 45 -4.09 0.81 3.97
C TYR A 45 -3.52 1.26 5.32
N THR A 46 -4.13 2.28 5.92
CA THR A 46 -3.59 2.97 7.10
C THR A 46 -3.62 2.09 8.34
N VAL A 47 -4.71 1.35 8.55
CA VAL A 47 -4.88 0.43 9.68
C VAL A 47 -3.86 -0.71 9.62
N VAL A 48 -3.66 -1.31 8.43
CA VAL A 48 -2.70 -2.40 8.27
C VAL A 48 -1.28 -1.90 8.44
N LEU A 49 -0.94 -0.75 7.85
CA LEU A 49 0.35 -0.10 8.07
C LEU A 49 0.61 0.12 9.56
N ALA A 50 -0.32 0.77 10.27
CA ALA A 50 -0.18 1.06 11.69
C ALA A 50 -0.04 -0.21 12.55
N ALA A 51 -0.82 -1.26 12.22
CA ALA A 51 -0.80 -2.52 12.95
C ALA A 51 0.51 -3.31 12.77
N PHE A 52 1.13 -3.24 11.58
CA PHE A 52 2.32 -4.02 11.24
C PHE A 52 3.62 -3.22 11.30
N LEU A 53 3.59 -1.91 11.50
CA LEU A 53 4.79 -1.06 11.51
C LEU A 53 5.84 -1.54 12.52
N LEU A 54 5.41 -1.82 13.76
CA LEU A 54 6.28 -2.34 14.82
C LEU A 54 6.80 -3.75 14.49
N THR A 55 5.95 -4.59 13.89
CA THR A 55 6.31 -5.95 13.50
C THR A 55 7.32 -5.96 12.35
N GLY A 56 7.17 -5.05 11.38
CA GLY A 56 8.10 -4.89 10.27
C GLY A 56 9.48 -4.43 10.72
N GLY A 57 9.54 -3.49 11.68
CA GLY A 57 10.79 -3.09 12.34
C GLY A 57 11.46 -4.27 13.05
N ALA A 58 10.71 -5.04 13.85
CA ALA A 58 11.22 -6.22 14.54
C ALA A 58 11.70 -7.32 13.57
N LEU A 59 10.98 -7.53 12.46
CA LEU A 59 11.40 -8.43 11.37
C LEU A 59 12.73 -7.95 10.75
N GLY A 60 12.89 -6.64 10.56
CA GLY A 60 14.12 -6.01 10.07
C GLY A 60 15.32 -6.23 10.99
N ASP A 61 15.09 -6.22 12.31
CA ASP A 61 16.12 -6.46 13.31
C ASP A 61 16.55 -7.94 13.37
N VAL A 62 15.62 -8.89 13.18
CA VAL A 62 15.90 -10.33 13.24
C VAL A 62 16.45 -10.89 11.92
N PHE A 63 15.84 -10.54 10.79
CA PHE A 63 16.16 -11.13 9.48
C PHE A 63 17.12 -10.29 8.62
N GLY A 64 17.47 -9.09 9.12
CA GLY A 64 18.33 -8.13 8.45
C GLY A 64 17.54 -7.19 7.53
N HIS A 65 17.70 -5.89 7.80
CA HIS A 65 17.01 -4.78 7.11
C HIS A 65 16.98 -4.93 5.58
N ARG A 66 18.09 -5.33 4.94
CA ARG A 66 18.16 -5.44 3.47
C ARG A 66 17.16 -6.45 2.91
N ARG A 67 16.95 -7.59 3.57
CA ARG A 67 16.02 -8.62 3.07
C ARG A 67 14.58 -8.18 3.26
N VAL A 68 14.28 -7.60 4.42
CA VAL A 68 12.93 -7.14 4.78
C VAL A 68 12.47 -6.01 3.88
N VAL A 69 13.33 -5.01 3.65
CA VAL A 69 13.06 -3.92 2.71
C VAL A 69 12.84 -4.43 1.28
N LEU A 70 13.64 -5.39 0.80
CA LEU A 70 13.45 -5.96 -0.55
C LEU A 70 12.12 -6.74 -0.66
N THR A 71 11.73 -7.47 0.38
CA THR A 71 10.43 -8.14 0.41
C THR A 71 9.28 -7.15 0.49
N GLY A 72 9.43 -6.06 1.25
CA GLY A 72 8.46 -4.97 1.33
C GLY A 72 8.26 -4.30 -0.02
N PHE A 73 9.34 -4.02 -0.76
CA PHE A 73 9.28 -3.49 -2.12
C PHE A 73 8.53 -4.43 -3.08
N GLY A 74 8.84 -5.73 -3.03
CA GLY A 74 8.16 -6.73 -3.86
C GLY A 74 6.66 -6.81 -3.55
N LEU A 75 6.30 -6.84 -2.27
CA LEU A 75 4.91 -6.90 -1.83
C LEU A 75 4.15 -5.62 -2.19
N PHE A 76 4.75 -4.46 -1.93
CA PHE A 76 4.15 -3.16 -2.24
C PHE A 76 3.92 -3.00 -3.75
N GLY A 77 4.89 -3.37 -4.59
CA GLY A 77 4.77 -3.31 -6.04
C GLY A 77 3.69 -4.26 -6.58
N ALA A 78 3.65 -5.50 -6.09
CA ALA A 78 2.62 -6.47 -6.50
C ALA A 78 1.21 -6.02 -6.09
N ALA A 79 1.07 -5.49 -4.88
CA ALA A 79 -0.20 -4.98 -4.37
C ALA A 79 -0.66 -3.72 -5.12
N SER A 80 0.27 -2.82 -5.47
CA SER A 80 -0.03 -1.62 -6.29
C SER A 80 -0.49 -2.02 -7.71
N ALA A 81 0.15 -3.03 -8.33
CA ALA A 81 -0.31 -3.57 -9.60
C ALA A 81 -1.71 -4.20 -9.49
N ALA A 82 -2.00 -4.90 -8.39
CA ALA A 82 -3.32 -5.45 -8.11
C ALA A 82 -4.39 -4.35 -7.91
N CYS A 83 -4.04 -3.21 -7.30
CA CYS A 83 -4.92 -2.05 -7.21
C CYS A 83 -5.27 -1.49 -8.60
N GLY A 84 -4.32 -1.43 -9.53
CA GLY A 84 -4.57 -0.98 -10.90
C GLY A 84 -5.43 -1.94 -11.74
N LEU A 85 -5.47 -3.22 -11.36
CA LEU A 85 -6.27 -4.27 -12.01
C LEU A 85 -7.61 -4.55 -11.29
N ALA A 86 -7.91 -3.83 -10.21
CA ALA A 86 -9.07 -4.10 -9.38
C ALA A 86 -10.38 -3.78 -10.12
N ALA A 87 -11.20 -4.81 -10.35
CA ALA A 87 -12.49 -4.68 -11.02
C ALA A 87 -13.66 -4.40 -10.07
N THR A 88 -13.45 -4.52 -8.75
CA THR A 88 -14.49 -4.30 -7.73
C THR A 88 -13.91 -3.67 -6.46
N ALA A 89 -14.75 -2.95 -5.71
CA ALA A 89 -14.34 -2.22 -4.51
C ALA A 89 -13.69 -3.10 -3.44
N PRO A 90 -14.22 -4.30 -3.09
CA PRO A 90 -13.58 -5.17 -2.11
C PRO A 90 -12.21 -5.68 -2.57
N VAL A 91 -12.00 -5.88 -3.88
CA VAL A 91 -10.68 -6.25 -4.42
C VAL A 91 -9.69 -5.10 -4.27
N LEU A 92 -10.13 -3.87 -4.52
CA LEU A 92 -9.31 -2.67 -4.31
C LEU A 92 -8.93 -2.49 -2.83
N VAL A 93 -9.88 -2.68 -1.90
CA VAL A 93 -9.63 -2.62 -0.46
C VAL A 93 -8.65 -3.71 0.00
N ALA A 94 -8.81 -4.94 -0.49
CA ALA A 94 -7.90 -6.03 -0.17
C ALA A 94 -6.48 -5.79 -0.70
N ALA A 95 -6.37 -5.26 -1.93
CA ALA A 95 -5.08 -4.88 -2.52
C ALA A 95 -4.42 -3.72 -1.73
N ARG A 96 -5.20 -2.74 -1.27
CA ARG A 96 -4.74 -1.64 -0.40
C ARG A 96 -4.26 -2.11 0.97
N ALA A 97 -4.95 -3.07 1.58
CA ALA A 97 -4.49 -3.72 2.80
C ALA A 97 -3.13 -4.42 2.57
N GLY A 98 -2.97 -5.11 1.44
CA GLY A 98 -1.69 -5.70 1.02
C GLY A 98 -0.58 -4.66 0.82
N GLN A 99 -0.90 -3.49 0.25
CA GLN A 99 0.03 -2.37 0.15
C GLN A 99 0.45 -1.84 1.52
N GLY A 100 -0.47 -1.73 2.48
CA GLY A 100 -0.16 -1.31 3.85
C GLY A 100 0.82 -2.26 4.54
N LEU A 101 0.66 -3.56 4.34
CA LEU A 101 1.61 -4.59 4.78
C LEU A 101 2.98 -4.43 4.11
N GLY A 102 3.02 -4.21 2.80
CA GLY A 102 4.27 -3.94 2.07
C GLY A 102 4.98 -2.68 2.58
N ALA A 103 4.21 -1.63 2.85
CA ALA A 103 4.72 -0.37 3.39
C ALA A 103 5.26 -0.49 4.82
N ALA A 104 4.67 -1.36 5.66
CA ALA A 104 5.19 -1.63 7.00
C ALA A 104 6.54 -2.36 7.02
N LEU A 105 6.90 -3.04 5.92
CA LEU A 105 8.15 -3.79 5.76
C LEU A 105 9.26 -2.97 5.07
N LEU A 106 8.95 -1.76 4.61
CA LEU A 106 9.88 -0.83 3.96
C LEU A 106 10.56 0.08 4.99
#